data_AF-A0A3Q2QYW7-F1
#
_entry.id   AF-A0A3Q2QYW7-F1
#
_cell.length_a   1.000
_cell.length_b   1.000
_cell.length_c   1.000
_cell.angle_alpha   90.00
_cell.angle_beta   90.00
_cell.angle_gamma   90.00
#
_symmetry.space_group_name_H-M   'P 1'
#
loop_
_entity.id
_entity.type
_entity.pdbx_description
1 polymer ?
#
loop_
_entity_poly.entity_id
_entity_poly.type
_entity_poly.pdbx_seq_one_letter_code
_entity_poly.pdbx_strand_id
1 'polypeptide(L)'
;AHTNHSSLFTGKQLSGIEGVTDPRYRIKEEDANRTNREAPSSFTPEVETHHPQVSYRFRCPGPGVFQCTLTDLVFVTTREADLQYGTSQWDERLLQPVGKIPAGPLYNITCSNGAVCQLHFPHCEIQNVLSIDGLLSVVHISTDDGPSFLEPLKITDTHVIVEVSDLSPFGLVWDFMKRFIERKDPVASHVLLFHCPPKPTVQNQKLYVFLLPRNISKDQVDKDYRDWKYLPCTSYCKLIKDQRYTLSCPGAPQGCKILPKRAAEFDLYFGNQYHPTFEIRLPTSTEEVPIRINDETDLVVWEYEVDLKDPNEVPPSVKVLSEVSLVFFLVTDLLLL
;
A
#
# COMPACT_ATOMS: atom_id res chain seq x y z
N ALA A 1 31.27 -38.81 39.15
CA ALA A 1 31.73 -39.76 38.12
C ALA A 1 31.08 -39.36 36.80
N HIS A 2 31.88 -38.82 35.88
CA HIS A 2 31.49 -38.50 34.52
C HIS A 2 31.45 -39.78 33.68
N THR A 3 30.45 -39.92 32.83
CA THR A 3 30.54 -40.77 31.63
C THR A 3 29.74 -40.16 30.50
N ASN A 4 30.48 -39.64 29.53
CA ASN A 4 30.06 -39.35 28.16
C ASN A 4 29.67 -40.65 27.45
N HIS A 5 28.66 -40.60 26.58
CA HIS A 5 28.62 -41.48 25.41
C HIS A 5 28.14 -40.69 24.19
N SER A 6 29.11 -40.39 23.33
CA SER A 6 28.94 -40.08 21.93
C SER A 6 28.56 -41.35 21.17
N SER A 7 27.65 -41.24 20.20
CA SER A 7 27.47 -42.25 19.15
C SER A 7 27.50 -41.56 17.80
N LEU A 8 28.63 -41.76 17.11
CA LEU A 8 28.79 -41.53 15.68
C LEU A 8 27.82 -42.42 14.90
N PHE A 9 27.16 -41.87 13.88
CA PHE A 9 26.73 -42.67 12.74
C PHE A 9 27.32 -42.12 11.45
N THR A 10 28.18 -42.98 10.91
CA THR A 10 28.90 -43.01 9.65
C THR A 10 28.09 -42.61 8.42
N GLY A 11 28.74 -41.80 7.57
CA GLY A 11 28.25 -41.43 6.25
C GLY A 11 28.02 -42.63 5.33
N LYS A 12 26.95 -42.53 4.55
CA LYS A 12 26.74 -43.32 3.35
C LYS A 12 26.80 -42.37 2.16
N GLN A 13 27.88 -42.51 1.42
CA GLN A 13 28.14 -41.87 0.14
C GLN A 13 27.20 -42.50 -0.90
N LEU A 14 26.25 -41.72 -1.42
CA LEU A 14 25.54 -42.05 -2.66
C LEU A 14 26.14 -41.17 -3.77
N SER A 15 26.97 -41.81 -4.57
CA SER A 15 27.56 -41.31 -5.81
C SER A 15 26.51 -41.25 -6.92
N GLY A 16 26.51 -40.16 -7.68
CA GLY A 16 26.11 -40.19 -9.08
C GLY A 16 24.87 -39.39 -9.44
N ILE A 17 25.03 -38.07 -9.56
CA ILE A 17 24.41 -37.29 -10.66
C ILE A 17 25.46 -36.24 -11.06
N GLU A 18 26.18 -36.49 -12.15
CA GLU A 18 26.93 -35.44 -12.85
C GLU A 18 25.92 -34.49 -13.50
N GLY A 19 25.66 -33.37 -12.83
CA GLY A 19 24.94 -32.23 -13.37
C GLY A 19 25.88 -31.03 -13.37
N VAL A 20 26.11 -30.47 -14.54
CA VAL A 20 27.03 -29.35 -14.82
C VAL A 20 26.78 -28.19 -13.84
N THR A 21 27.67 -28.02 -12.86
CA THR A 21 27.73 -26.80 -12.04
C THR A 21 28.70 -25.82 -12.71
N ASP A 22 28.18 -24.89 -13.50
CA ASP A 22 28.97 -23.76 -14.01
C ASP A 22 29.40 -22.88 -12.81
N PRO A 23 30.71 -22.70 -12.56
CA PRO A 23 31.21 -21.90 -11.44
C PRO A 23 30.78 -20.42 -11.45
N ARG A 24 30.19 -19.93 -12.55
CA ARG A 24 29.77 -18.54 -12.73
C ARG A 24 28.48 -18.14 -12.01
N TYR A 25 27.73 -19.10 -11.46
CA TYR A 25 26.45 -18.82 -10.77
C TYR A 25 26.48 -19.06 -9.26
N ARG A 26 27.66 -19.37 -8.70
CA ARG A 26 27.81 -19.44 -7.24
C ARG A 26 28.04 -18.03 -6.72
N ILE A 27 26.96 -17.38 -6.27
CA ILE A 27 27.07 -16.14 -5.49
C ILE A 27 27.94 -16.49 -4.28
N LYS A 28 29.12 -15.85 -4.18
CA LYS A 28 29.95 -15.96 -2.99
C LYS A 28 29.18 -15.27 -1.86
N GLU A 29 29.13 -15.88 -0.67
CA GLU A 29 28.51 -15.29 0.52
C GLU A 29 28.96 -13.82 0.77
N GLU A 30 30.17 -13.46 0.33
CA GLU A 30 30.70 -12.09 0.40
C GLU A 30 29.98 -11.09 -0.52
N ASP A 31 29.49 -11.49 -1.70
CA ASP A 31 28.78 -10.60 -2.64
C ASP A 31 27.34 -10.34 -2.20
N ALA A 32 26.66 -11.36 -1.64
CA ALA A 32 25.35 -11.23 -1.01
C ALA A 32 25.39 -10.32 0.23
N ASN A 33 26.48 -10.37 1.00
CA ASN A 33 26.68 -9.47 2.15
C ASN A 33 27.02 -8.03 1.74
N ARG A 34 27.51 -7.80 0.51
CA ARG A 34 27.85 -6.47 -0.01
C ARG A 34 26.61 -5.72 -0.47
N THR A 35 25.69 -6.39 -1.16
CA THR A 35 24.40 -5.82 -1.62
C THR A 35 23.49 -5.45 -0.46
N ASN A 36 23.61 -6.14 0.68
CA ASN A 36 22.81 -5.89 1.89
C ASN A 36 23.19 -4.60 2.67
N ARG A 37 24.21 -3.86 2.20
CA ARG A 37 24.68 -2.59 2.81
C ARG A 37 24.42 -1.35 1.95
N GLU A 38 24.02 -1.51 0.70
CA GLU A 38 23.69 -0.37 -0.16
C GLU A 38 22.26 0.09 0.11
N ALA A 39 22.09 1.40 0.28
CA ALA A 39 20.76 1.97 0.41
C ALA A 39 19.97 1.72 -0.88
N PRO A 40 18.71 1.27 -0.81
CA PRO A 40 17.90 1.04 -2.00
C PRO A 40 17.78 2.31 -2.84
N SER A 41 18.00 2.19 -4.15
CA SER A 41 17.69 3.25 -5.09
C SER A 41 16.18 3.29 -5.34
N SER A 42 15.55 4.43 -5.09
CA SER A 42 14.12 4.59 -5.34
C SER A 42 13.81 4.69 -6.84
N PHE A 43 12.72 4.07 -7.27
CA PHE A 43 12.17 4.21 -8.62
C PHE A 43 10.66 4.37 -8.58
N THR A 44 10.11 5.13 -9.54
CA THR A 44 8.67 5.21 -9.78
C THR A 44 8.35 4.33 -10.99
N PRO A 45 7.54 3.26 -10.85
CA PRO A 45 7.17 2.40 -11.97
C PRO A 45 6.20 3.10 -12.92
N GLU A 46 6.14 2.61 -14.15
CA GLU A 46 5.01 2.83 -15.04
C GLU A 46 3.79 2.07 -14.50
N VAL A 47 2.62 2.72 -14.45
CA VAL A 47 1.39 2.15 -13.88
C VAL A 47 0.38 1.88 -14.99
N GLU A 48 -0.08 0.64 -15.08
CA GLU A 48 -1.14 0.20 -15.98
C GLU A 48 -2.34 -0.27 -15.13
N THR A 49 -3.50 0.37 -15.32
CA THR A 49 -4.72 0.05 -14.55
C THR A 49 -5.75 -0.65 -15.44
N HIS A 50 -5.93 -1.95 -15.23
CA HIS A 50 -6.94 -2.78 -15.88
C HIS A 50 -7.89 -3.33 -14.82
N HIS A 51 -8.92 -2.56 -14.46
CA HIS A 51 -9.85 -2.94 -13.38
C HIS A 51 -10.34 -4.39 -13.56
N PRO A 52 -10.19 -5.27 -12.54
CA PRO A 52 -9.92 -4.95 -11.14
C PRO A 52 -8.42 -4.94 -10.71
N GLN A 53 -7.47 -5.01 -11.64
CA GLN A 53 -6.04 -5.13 -11.37
C GLN A 53 -5.27 -3.84 -11.67
N VAL A 54 -4.17 -3.65 -10.93
CA VAL A 54 -3.14 -2.64 -11.17
C VAL A 54 -1.83 -3.36 -11.34
N SER A 55 -1.13 -3.06 -12.43
CA SER A 55 0.20 -3.56 -12.74
C SER A 55 1.20 -2.43 -12.82
N TYR A 56 2.44 -2.77 -12.48
CA TYR A 56 3.58 -1.89 -12.37
C TYR A 56 4.69 -2.44 -13.26
N ARG A 57 5.38 -1.57 -13.98
CA ARG A 57 6.49 -1.93 -14.87
C ARG A 57 7.70 -1.05 -14.59
N PHE A 58 8.88 -1.66 -14.62
CA PHE A 58 10.14 -0.95 -14.43
C PHE A 58 11.27 -1.69 -15.14
N ARG A 59 12.16 -0.93 -15.80
CA ARG A 59 13.39 -1.49 -16.37
C ARG A 59 14.53 -1.27 -15.39
N CYS A 60 14.99 -2.36 -14.77
CA CYS A 60 16.15 -2.35 -13.90
C CYS A 60 17.41 -2.11 -14.74
N PRO A 61 18.21 -1.06 -14.47
CA PRO A 61 19.35 -0.69 -15.32
C PRO A 61 20.56 -1.62 -15.21
N GLY A 62 20.56 -2.53 -14.23
CA GLY A 62 21.71 -3.39 -13.93
C GLY A 62 21.57 -4.09 -12.58
N PRO A 63 22.67 -4.65 -12.06
CA PRO A 63 22.72 -5.16 -10.69
C PRO A 63 22.49 -4.04 -9.68
N GLY A 64 21.68 -4.29 -8.65
CA GLY A 64 21.41 -3.29 -7.61
C GLY A 64 20.19 -3.61 -6.74
N VAL A 65 19.88 -2.69 -5.83
CA VAL A 65 18.72 -2.75 -4.92
C VAL A 65 17.77 -1.61 -5.28
N PHE A 66 16.55 -1.93 -5.70
CA PHE A 66 15.60 -0.97 -6.24
C PHE A 66 14.30 -0.98 -5.44
N GLN A 67 13.92 0.13 -4.81
CA GLN A 67 12.68 0.27 -4.05
C GLN A 67 11.63 1.04 -4.86
N CYS A 68 10.45 0.44 -5.00
CA CYS A 68 9.31 1.09 -5.65
C CYS A 68 8.72 2.18 -4.75
N THR A 69 8.56 3.40 -5.26
CA THR A 69 7.97 4.53 -4.52
C THR A 69 6.46 4.41 -4.29
N LEU A 70 5.76 3.52 -5.00
CA LEU A 70 4.30 3.36 -4.92
C LEU A 70 3.87 2.21 -4.01
N THR A 71 4.63 1.11 -4.02
CA THR A 71 4.30 -0.12 -3.29
C THR A 71 5.27 -0.44 -2.17
N ASP A 72 6.38 0.30 -2.05
CA ASP A 72 7.51 0.03 -1.16
C ASP A 72 8.20 -1.32 -1.37
N LEU A 73 7.78 -2.13 -2.34
CA LEU A 73 8.49 -3.37 -2.69
C LEU A 73 9.91 -3.09 -3.14
N VAL A 74 10.86 -3.88 -2.61
CA VAL A 74 12.26 -3.81 -3.01
C VAL A 74 12.64 -5.04 -3.80
N PHE A 75 13.34 -4.81 -4.92
CA PHE A 75 13.85 -5.83 -5.81
C PHE A 75 15.37 -5.77 -5.81
N VAL A 76 16.02 -6.89 -5.48
CA VAL A 76 17.48 -7.04 -5.65
C VAL A 76 17.73 -7.79 -6.95
N THR A 77 18.40 -7.13 -7.88
CA THR A 77 18.69 -7.67 -9.20
C THR A 77 20.19 -7.92 -9.38
N THR A 78 20.51 -8.92 -10.19
CA THR A 78 21.89 -9.28 -10.54
C THR A 78 22.33 -8.80 -11.91
N ARG A 79 21.40 -8.24 -12.70
CA ARG A 79 21.61 -7.79 -14.08
C ARG A 79 20.47 -6.88 -14.54
N GLU A 80 20.63 -6.29 -15.71
CA GLU A 80 19.55 -5.56 -16.40
C GLU A 80 18.37 -6.49 -16.69
N ALA A 81 17.15 -6.02 -16.42
CA ALA A 81 15.94 -6.78 -16.68
C ALA A 81 14.70 -5.89 -16.73
N ASP A 82 13.69 -6.39 -17.43
CA ASP A 82 12.35 -5.81 -17.43
C ASP A 82 11.54 -6.50 -16.33
N LEU A 83 11.11 -5.72 -15.33
CA LEU A 83 10.31 -6.14 -14.20
C LEU A 83 8.85 -5.75 -14.45
N GLN A 84 7.94 -6.71 -14.25
CA GLN A 84 6.51 -6.47 -14.24
C GLN A 84 5.88 -7.19 -13.06
N TYR A 85 5.07 -6.48 -12.29
CA TYR A 85 4.36 -7.06 -11.16
C TYR A 85 3.01 -6.40 -10.95
N GLY A 86 2.11 -7.06 -10.23
CA GLY A 86 0.78 -6.52 -9.92
C GLY A 86 0.13 -7.26 -8.78
N THR A 87 -0.94 -6.67 -8.23
CA THR A 87 -1.68 -7.31 -7.14
C THR A 87 -2.61 -8.39 -7.66
N SER A 88 -2.68 -9.50 -6.93
CA SER A 88 -3.55 -10.65 -7.19
C SER A 88 -4.45 -10.91 -5.98
N GLN A 89 -5.56 -11.62 -6.20
CA GLN A 89 -6.46 -11.97 -5.12
C GLN A 89 -5.91 -13.17 -4.33
N TRP A 90 -6.01 -13.10 -3.01
CA TRP A 90 -5.73 -14.23 -2.13
C TRP A 90 -6.75 -15.35 -2.31
N ASP A 91 -6.27 -16.60 -2.40
CA ASP A 91 -7.07 -17.79 -2.13
C ASP A 91 -6.79 -18.27 -0.71
N GLU A 92 -7.64 -17.84 0.24
CA GLU A 92 -7.49 -18.19 1.65
C GLU A 92 -7.58 -19.70 1.91
N ARG A 93 -8.17 -20.48 0.99
CA ARG A 93 -8.26 -21.94 1.11
C ARG A 93 -6.88 -22.60 1.06
N LEU A 94 -5.89 -21.94 0.46
CA LEU A 94 -4.50 -22.40 0.44
C LEU A 94 -3.78 -22.15 1.77
N LEU A 95 -4.24 -21.18 2.56
CA LEU A 95 -3.59 -20.75 3.79
C LEU A 95 -4.19 -21.36 5.06
N GLN A 96 -5.52 -21.51 5.09
CA GLN A 96 -6.22 -22.03 6.27
C GLN A 96 -5.71 -23.40 6.76
N PRO A 97 -5.42 -24.40 5.89
CA PRO A 97 -4.96 -25.73 6.34
C PRO A 97 -3.62 -25.71 7.07
N VAL A 98 -2.79 -24.69 6.80
CA VAL A 98 -1.43 -24.54 7.37
C VAL A 98 -1.38 -23.46 8.46
N GLY A 99 -2.54 -22.96 8.91
CA GLY A 99 -2.63 -21.99 9.99
C GLY A 99 -2.00 -20.64 9.65
N LYS A 100 -2.05 -20.24 8.38
CA LYS A 100 -1.54 -18.93 7.91
C LYS A 100 -2.69 -18.01 7.52
N ILE A 101 -2.47 -16.70 7.63
CA ILE A 101 -3.39 -15.66 7.16
C ILE A 101 -2.62 -14.57 6.42
N PRO A 102 -3.22 -13.87 5.45
CA PRO A 102 -2.55 -12.77 4.75
C PRO A 102 -2.05 -11.67 5.71
N ALA A 103 -0.84 -11.16 5.46
CA ALA A 103 -0.22 -10.05 6.18
C ALA A 103 0.14 -8.87 5.25
N GLY A 104 -0.26 -8.95 3.98
CA GLY A 104 0.01 -7.96 2.95
C GLY A 104 -0.66 -8.33 1.62
N PRO A 105 -0.57 -7.46 0.60
CA PRO A 105 -1.01 -7.79 -0.75
C PRO A 105 -0.25 -9.00 -1.32
N LEU A 106 -0.94 -9.80 -2.14
CA LEU A 106 -0.31 -10.85 -2.95
C LEU A 106 0.17 -10.22 -4.26
N TYR A 107 1.46 -10.35 -4.56
CA TYR A 107 2.07 -9.80 -5.76
C TYR A 107 2.42 -10.91 -6.75
N ASN A 108 1.84 -10.87 -7.93
CA ASN A 108 2.31 -11.67 -9.06
C ASN A 108 3.49 -10.95 -9.70
N ILE A 109 4.69 -11.53 -9.61
CA ILE A 109 5.94 -10.91 -10.04
C ILE A 109 6.50 -11.70 -11.21
N THR A 110 6.91 -10.99 -12.26
CA THR A 110 7.58 -11.54 -13.43
C THR A 110 8.78 -10.68 -13.78
N CYS A 111 9.85 -11.31 -14.24
CA CYS A 111 11.05 -10.60 -14.63
C CYS A 111 11.74 -11.34 -15.76
N SER A 112 12.28 -10.62 -16.74
CA SER A 112 13.07 -11.26 -17.78
C SER A 112 14.35 -11.88 -17.23
N ASN A 113 14.71 -13.06 -17.75
CA ASN A 113 16.00 -13.73 -17.51
C ASN A 113 16.34 -14.08 -16.05
N GLY A 114 15.36 -14.18 -15.15
CA GLY A 114 15.59 -14.60 -13.76
C GLY A 114 16.55 -13.67 -13.00
N ALA A 115 16.47 -12.36 -13.27
CA ALA A 115 17.45 -11.40 -12.75
C ALA A 115 17.28 -11.07 -11.26
N VAL A 116 16.08 -11.24 -10.71
CA VAL A 116 15.75 -10.97 -9.31
C VAL A 116 16.18 -12.16 -8.45
N CYS A 117 17.00 -11.91 -7.43
CA CYS A 117 17.44 -12.95 -6.48
C CYS A 117 16.93 -12.75 -5.05
N GLN A 118 16.45 -11.56 -4.71
CA GLN A 118 15.90 -11.26 -3.39
C GLN A 118 14.77 -10.24 -3.51
N LEU A 119 13.75 -10.42 -2.66
CA LEU A 119 12.60 -9.53 -2.53
C LEU A 119 12.52 -9.02 -1.10
N HIS A 120 12.21 -7.73 -0.93
CA HIS A 120 11.85 -7.17 0.37
C HIS A 120 10.38 -6.74 0.34
N PHE A 121 9.56 -7.38 1.17
CA PHE A 121 8.14 -7.12 1.27
C PHE A 121 7.84 -6.14 2.41
N PRO A 122 7.13 -5.03 2.16
CA PRO A 122 6.74 -4.11 3.21
C PRO A 122 5.71 -4.76 4.13
N HIS A 123 5.93 -4.66 5.44
CA HIS A 123 4.97 -5.08 6.47
C HIS A 123 4.43 -3.88 7.24
N CYS A 124 3.34 -4.11 7.96
CA CYS A 124 2.74 -3.13 8.87
C CYS A 124 3.02 -3.42 10.35
N GLU A 125 3.85 -4.41 10.68
CA GLU A 125 4.21 -4.66 12.09
C GLU A 125 5.00 -3.51 12.72
N ILE A 126 4.83 -3.38 14.04
CA ILE A 126 5.58 -2.46 14.88
C ILE A 126 6.66 -3.21 15.69
N GLN A 127 7.71 -2.49 16.08
CA GLN A 127 8.97 -3.07 16.54
C GLN A 127 8.86 -4.07 17.72
N ASN A 128 7.88 -3.89 18.61
CA ASN A 128 7.60 -4.83 19.70
C ASN A 128 7.22 -6.23 19.20
N VAL A 129 6.51 -6.33 18.09
CA VAL A 129 5.94 -7.57 17.54
C VAL A 129 6.97 -8.32 16.67
N LEU A 130 7.95 -7.61 16.11
CA LEU A 130 9.00 -8.18 15.25
C LEU A 130 9.93 -9.17 15.97
N SER A 131 9.95 -9.17 17.30
CA SER A 131 10.76 -10.09 18.10
C SER A 131 10.18 -11.51 18.19
N ILE A 132 8.96 -11.72 17.71
CA ILE A 132 8.27 -13.00 17.75
C ILE A 132 8.73 -13.85 16.57
N ASP A 133 9.56 -14.85 16.89
CA ASP A 133 10.08 -15.78 15.90
C ASP A 133 8.96 -16.49 15.14
N GLY A 134 9.12 -16.60 13.82
CA GLY A 134 8.17 -17.21 12.89
C GLY A 134 6.76 -16.60 12.89
N LEU A 135 6.58 -15.34 13.31
CA LEU A 135 5.32 -14.63 13.16
C LEU A 135 5.02 -14.33 11.69
N LEU A 136 6.02 -13.82 10.97
CA LEU A 136 5.95 -13.47 9.55
C LEU A 136 6.72 -14.50 8.72
N SER A 137 6.16 -14.86 7.58
CA SER A 137 6.81 -15.64 6.53
C SER A 137 6.31 -15.18 5.17
N VAL A 138 6.99 -15.58 4.08
CA VAL A 138 6.53 -15.28 2.71
C VAL A 138 5.98 -16.57 2.10
N VAL A 139 4.76 -16.52 1.58
CA VAL A 139 4.26 -17.62 0.74
C VAL A 139 4.71 -17.40 -0.70
N HIS A 140 5.04 -18.50 -1.37
CA HIS A 140 5.38 -18.58 -2.79
C HIS A 140 4.44 -19.61 -3.43
N ILE A 141 3.55 -19.16 -4.32
CA ILE A 141 2.51 -19.99 -4.93
C ILE A 141 2.96 -20.42 -6.33
N SER A 142 3.66 -21.56 -6.40
CA SER A 142 4.04 -22.16 -7.68
C SER A 142 2.83 -22.80 -8.36
N THR A 143 2.75 -22.68 -9.68
CA THR A 143 1.71 -23.32 -10.50
C THR A 143 1.80 -24.85 -10.45
N ASP A 144 3.00 -25.39 -10.26
CA ASP A 144 3.28 -26.83 -10.40
C ASP A 144 3.38 -27.55 -9.05
N ASP A 145 3.93 -26.89 -8.01
CA ASP A 145 4.27 -27.51 -6.73
C ASP A 145 3.38 -27.06 -5.56
N GLY A 146 2.37 -26.22 -5.83
CA GLY A 146 1.51 -25.64 -4.80
C GLY A 146 2.20 -24.58 -3.94
N PRO A 147 1.55 -24.14 -2.84
CA PRO A 147 2.10 -23.11 -1.96
C PRO A 147 3.28 -23.63 -1.14
N SER A 148 4.39 -22.92 -1.20
CA SER A 148 5.57 -23.10 -0.35
C SER A 148 5.77 -21.88 0.55
N PHE A 149 6.38 -22.06 1.72
CA PHE A 149 6.60 -20.98 2.69
C PHE A 149 8.10 -20.76 2.86
N LEU A 150 8.53 -19.55 2.54
CA LEU A 150 9.90 -19.09 2.66
C LEU A 150 10.08 -18.43 4.02
N GLU A 151 11.07 -18.91 4.77
CA GLU A 151 11.48 -18.27 6.02
C GLU A 151 12.24 -16.98 5.72
N PRO A 152 11.95 -15.88 6.45
CA PRO A 152 12.69 -14.64 6.30
C PRO A 152 14.19 -14.82 6.56
N LEU A 153 15.02 -14.26 5.68
CA LEU A 153 16.45 -14.08 5.95
C LEU A 153 16.65 -13.03 7.04
N LYS A 154 15.82 -11.99 7.02
CA LYS A 154 15.83 -10.88 7.95
C LYS A 154 14.48 -10.18 7.94
N ILE A 155 14.04 -9.74 9.11
CA ILE A 155 12.93 -8.81 9.25
C ILE A 155 13.50 -7.50 9.80
N THR A 156 13.28 -6.41 9.06
CA THR A 156 13.68 -5.05 9.44
C THR A 156 12.51 -4.32 10.09
N ASP A 157 12.67 -3.04 10.45
CA ASP A 157 11.54 -2.26 11.01
C ASP A 157 10.39 -2.05 10.00
N THR A 158 10.62 -2.28 8.70
CA THR A 158 9.64 -1.99 7.64
C THR A 158 9.47 -3.10 6.60
N HIS A 159 10.43 -4.02 6.47
CA HIS A 159 10.44 -5.04 5.41
C HIS A 159 10.87 -6.42 5.89
N VAL A 160 10.26 -7.45 5.31
CA VAL A 160 10.70 -8.85 5.36
C VAL A 160 11.53 -9.17 4.12
N ILE A 161 12.73 -9.69 4.32
CA ILE A 161 13.70 -10.00 3.26
C ILE A 161 13.74 -11.51 3.00
N VAL A 162 13.54 -11.94 1.75
CA VAL A 162 13.61 -13.35 1.33
C VAL A 162 14.38 -13.51 0.02
N GLU A 163 15.15 -14.58 -0.08
CA GLU A 163 15.77 -15.03 -1.34
C GLU A 163 14.73 -15.75 -2.21
N VAL A 164 14.84 -15.55 -3.52
CA VAL A 164 13.96 -16.17 -4.52
C VAL A 164 14.77 -16.69 -5.70
N SER A 165 14.43 -17.87 -6.18
CA SER A 165 14.99 -18.50 -7.38
C SER A 165 14.05 -18.40 -8.58
N ASP A 166 12.75 -18.53 -8.31
CA ASP A 166 11.67 -18.53 -9.28
C ASP A 166 10.75 -17.37 -8.99
N LEU A 167 10.06 -16.88 -10.03
CA LEU A 167 9.13 -15.77 -9.89
C LEU A 167 7.71 -16.23 -10.17
N SER A 168 6.85 -16.09 -9.17
CA SER A 168 5.43 -16.40 -9.21
C SER A 168 4.69 -15.48 -8.22
N PRO A 169 3.41 -15.72 -7.88
CA PRO A 169 2.76 -14.99 -6.81
C PRO A 169 3.44 -15.18 -5.46
N PHE A 170 3.82 -14.06 -4.84
CA PHE A 170 4.37 -14.00 -3.48
C PHE A 170 3.54 -13.08 -2.59
N GLY A 171 3.44 -13.42 -1.31
CA GLY A 171 2.77 -12.55 -0.35
C GLY A 171 3.25 -12.79 1.07
N LEU A 172 3.14 -11.76 1.91
CA LEU A 172 3.39 -11.91 3.34
C LEU A 172 2.22 -12.61 4.00
N VAL A 173 2.54 -13.52 4.92
CA VAL A 173 1.56 -14.20 5.76
C VAL A 173 1.96 -14.17 7.22
N TRP A 174 0.97 -14.05 8.10
CA TRP A 174 1.12 -14.27 9.53
C TRP A 174 0.87 -15.73 9.88
N ASP A 175 1.53 -16.19 10.94
CA ASP A 175 1.05 -17.31 11.74
C ASP A 175 -0.22 -16.91 12.49
N PHE A 176 -1.31 -17.63 12.23
CA PHE A 176 -2.63 -17.33 12.81
C PHE A 176 -2.62 -17.35 14.33
N MET A 177 -1.99 -18.37 14.95
CA MET A 177 -2.00 -18.53 16.40
C MET A 177 -1.19 -17.43 17.08
N LYS A 178 0.00 -17.11 16.55
CA LYS A 178 0.83 -16.03 17.09
C LYS A 178 0.15 -14.67 16.92
N ARG A 179 -0.43 -14.39 15.74
CA ARG A 179 -1.14 -13.14 15.50
C ARG A 179 -2.38 -12.99 16.39
N PHE A 180 -3.05 -14.10 16.71
CA PHE A 180 -4.20 -14.11 17.62
C PHE A 180 -3.82 -13.77 19.06
N ILE A 181 -2.65 -14.24 19.53
CA ILE A 181 -2.12 -13.87 20.85
C ILE A 181 -1.85 -12.35 20.88
N GLU A 182 -1.21 -11.82 19.84
CA GLU A 182 -0.90 -10.39 19.69
C GLU A 182 -2.03 -9.54 19.08
N ARG A 183 -3.28 -10.00 19.17
CA ARG A 183 -4.44 -9.29 18.57
C ARG A 183 -4.65 -7.86 19.09
N LYS A 184 -4.10 -7.54 20.27
CA LYS A 184 -4.18 -6.19 20.86
C LYS A 184 -3.01 -5.30 20.48
N ASP A 185 -1.98 -5.84 19.83
CA ASP A 185 -0.90 -5.01 19.33
C ASP A 185 -1.34 -4.22 18.09
N PRO A 186 -1.05 -2.91 18.06
CA PRO A 186 -1.35 -2.09 16.91
C PRO A 186 -0.46 -2.47 15.72
N VAL A 187 -0.95 -2.19 14.52
CA VAL A 187 -0.14 -2.18 13.30
C VAL A 187 0.08 -0.74 12.84
N ALA A 188 1.16 -0.52 12.09
CA ALA A 188 1.34 0.68 11.30
C ALA A 188 0.21 0.77 10.27
N SER A 189 -0.53 1.87 10.32
CA SER A 189 -1.69 2.13 9.49
C SER A 189 -1.57 3.49 8.83
N HIS A 190 -2.49 3.76 7.92
CA HIS A 190 -2.64 5.09 7.37
C HIS A 190 -4.10 5.43 7.08
N VAL A 191 -4.36 6.73 6.95
CA VAL A 191 -5.65 7.29 6.56
C VAL A 191 -5.56 7.83 5.14
N LEU A 192 -6.42 7.35 4.25
CA LEU A 192 -6.57 7.92 2.91
C LEU A 192 -7.87 8.72 2.82
N LEU A 193 -7.77 9.90 2.23
CA LEU A 193 -8.89 10.82 2.04
C LEU A 193 -9.19 10.98 0.56
N PHE A 194 -10.46 10.80 0.20
CA PHE A 194 -10.96 11.03 -1.15
C PHE A 194 -12.14 11.98 -1.11
N HIS A 195 -12.04 13.06 -1.87
CA HIS A 195 -13.12 14.01 -2.10
C HIS A 195 -13.87 13.64 -3.36
N CYS A 196 -15.17 13.39 -3.24
CA CYS A 196 -16.08 13.30 -4.37
C CYS A 196 -16.74 14.66 -4.56
N PRO A 197 -16.37 15.42 -5.62
CA PRO A 197 -16.90 16.74 -5.87
C PRO A 197 -18.43 16.70 -6.03
N PRO A 198 -19.13 17.77 -5.64
CA PRO A 198 -20.58 17.83 -5.75
C PRO A 198 -21.01 17.74 -7.22
N LYS A 199 -22.05 16.93 -7.49
CA LYS A 199 -22.74 17.00 -8.79
C LYS A 199 -23.56 18.30 -8.83
N PRO A 200 -23.76 18.93 -10.01
CA PRO A 200 -24.44 20.23 -10.13
C PRO A 200 -25.84 20.30 -9.49
N THR A 201 -26.49 19.14 -9.31
CA THR A 201 -27.84 19.00 -8.75
C THR A 201 -27.86 18.73 -7.24
N VAL A 202 -26.70 18.59 -6.58
CA VAL A 202 -26.59 18.15 -5.18
C VAL A 202 -25.91 19.25 -4.35
N GLN A 203 -26.58 19.71 -3.29
CA GLN A 203 -26.07 20.76 -2.39
C GLN A 203 -25.05 20.27 -1.35
N ASN A 204 -24.57 19.02 -1.47
CA ASN A 204 -23.60 18.44 -0.56
C ASN A 204 -22.43 17.83 -1.32
N GLN A 205 -21.24 18.03 -0.78
CA GLN A 205 -20.01 17.34 -1.15
C GLN A 205 -19.74 16.17 -0.21
N LYS A 206 -18.95 15.18 -0.66
CA LYS A 206 -18.67 13.97 0.11
C LYS A 206 -17.18 13.74 0.27
N LEU A 207 -16.76 13.44 1.51
CA LEU A 207 -15.43 12.92 1.81
C LEU A 207 -15.55 11.47 2.23
N TYR A 208 -14.64 10.66 1.71
CA TYR A 208 -14.50 9.27 2.07
C TYR A 208 -13.18 9.07 2.77
N VAL A 209 -13.23 8.40 3.92
CA VAL A 209 -12.09 8.16 4.79
C VAL A 209 -11.85 6.67 4.89
N PHE A 210 -10.65 6.24 4.52
CA PHE A 210 -10.23 4.84 4.55
C PHE A 210 -9.22 4.65 5.66
N LEU A 211 -9.48 3.70 6.56
CA LEU A 211 -8.49 3.20 7.50
C LEU A 211 -7.90 1.92 6.96
N LEU A 212 -6.60 1.94 6.64
CA LEU A 212 -5.94 0.82 5.97
C LEU A 212 -4.60 0.49 6.64
N PRO A 213 -4.13 -0.77 6.53
CA PRO A 213 -2.76 -1.15 6.86
C PRO A 213 -1.76 -0.35 6.01
N ARG A 214 -0.61 0.01 6.58
CA ARG A 214 0.38 0.87 5.89
C ARG A 214 0.96 0.25 4.61
N ASN A 215 0.94 -1.07 4.48
CA ASN A 215 1.43 -1.81 3.32
C ASN A 215 0.37 -1.96 2.19
N ILE A 216 -0.75 -1.24 2.26
CA ILE A 216 -1.67 -1.05 1.13
C ILE A 216 -1.29 0.24 0.40
N SER A 217 -1.06 0.18 -0.91
CA SER A 217 -0.71 1.39 -1.68
C SER A 217 -1.96 2.20 -2.05
N LYS A 218 -1.79 3.53 -2.19
CA LYS A 218 -2.86 4.42 -2.67
C LYS A 218 -3.46 3.92 -3.99
N ASP A 219 -2.63 3.49 -4.94
CA ASP A 219 -3.08 3.08 -6.28
C ASP A 219 -3.96 1.82 -6.25
N GLN A 220 -3.78 0.94 -5.26
CA GLN A 220 -4.67 -0.21 -5.06
C GLN A 220 -6.09 0.21 -4.65
N VAL A 221 -6.24 1.38 -4.04
CA VAL A 221 -7.53 1.94 -3.60
C VAL A 221 -8.10 2.83 -4.69
N ASP A 222 -7.28 3.72 -5.26
CA ASP A 222 -7.66 4.72 -6.25
C ASP A 222 -8.23 4.12 -7.54
N LYS A 223 -7.80 2.91 -7.91
CA LYS A 223 -8.28 2.19 -9.10
C LYS A 223 -9.82 2.03 -9.14
N ASP A 224 -10.46 1.96 -7.96
CA ASP A 224 -11.90 1.75 -7.79
C ASP A 224 -12.67 3.09 -7.71
N TYR A 225 -11.96 4.21 -7.54
CA TYR A 225 -12.53 5.52 -7.21
C TYR A 225 -11.98 6.65 -8.10
N ARG A 226 -11.68 6.37 -9.37
CA ARG A 226 -11.01 7.32 -10.30
C ARG A 226 -11.68 8.68 -10.45
N ASP A 227 -12.99 8.77 -10.20
CA ASP A 227 -13.74 10.03 -10.26
C ASP A 227 -13.59 10.87 -8.98
N TRP A 228 -12.92 10.36 -7.95
CA TRP A 228 -12.71 11.02 -6.68
C TRP A 228 -11.29 11.60 -6.61
N LYS A 229 -11.18 12.81 -6.08
CA LYS A 229 -9.90 13.51 -5.90
C LYS A 229 -9.25 13.02 -4.60
N TYR A 230 -8.09 12.37 -4.70
CA TYR A 230 -7.26 12.09 -3.53
C TYR A 230 -6.80 13.40 -2.87
N LEU A 231 -6.90 13.48 -1.55
CA LEU A 231 -6.43 14.61 -0.76
C LEU A 231 -5.18 14.19 0.04
N PRO A 232 -3.98 14.71 -0.30
CA PRO A 232 -2.79 14.46 0.49
C PRO A 232 -2.97 14.94 1.94
N CYS A 233 -2.54 14.12 2.90
CA CYS A 233 -2.60 14.43 4.32
C CYS A 233 -1.45 13.76 5.08
N THR A 234 -1.25 14.13 6.35
CA THR A 234 -0.35 13.42 7.26
C THR A 234 -0.98 12.09 7.67
N SER A 235 -0.91 11.11 6.78
CA SER A 235 -1.76 9.92 6.82
C SER A 235 -1.39 8.89 7.89
N TYR A 236 -0.17 8.91 8.42
CA TYR A 236 0.34 7.84 9.30
C TYR A 236 -0.38 7.80 10.65
N CYS A 237 -0.78 6.59 11.07
CA CYS A 237 -1.35 6.32 12.38
C CYS A 237 -1.05 4.87 12.81
N LYS A 238 -1.54 4.48 13.99
CA LYS A 238 -1.47 3.11 14.51
C LYS A 238 -2.87 2.64 14.87
N LEU A 239 -3.28 1.50 14.35
CA LEU A 239 -4.62 0.93 14.59
C LEU A 239 -4.51 -0.52 15.02
N ILE A 240 -5.47 -0.99 15.82
CA ILE A 240 -5.55 -2.35 16.35
C ILE A 240 -6.66 -3.09 15.59
N LYS A 241 -6.35 -4.28 15.09
CA LYS A 241 -7.31 -5.15 14.39
C LYS A 241 -8.52 -5.44 15.29
N ASP A 242 -9.70 -5.45 14.70
CA ASP A 242 -10.99 -5.72 15.34
C ASP A 242 -11.39 -4.66 16.39
N GLN A 243 -10.60 -3.59 16.56
CA GLN A 243 -10.98 -2.44 17.38
C GLN A 243 -11.93 -1.53 16.61
N ARG A 244 -12.82 -0.87 17.35
CA ARG A 244 -13.81 0.05 16.80
C ARG A 244 -13.33 1.49 16.92
N TYR A 245 -13.41 2.24 15.84
CA TYR A 245 -13.03 3.64 15.76
C TYR A 245 -14.24 4.52 15.46
N THR A 246 -14.25 5.74 15.98
CA THR A 246 -15.25 6.75 15.66
C THR A 246 -14.61 7.90 14.88
N LEU A 247 -15.40 8.56 14.04
CA LEU A 247 -14.99 9.77 13.34
C LEU A 247 -15.85 10.93 13.83
N SER A 248 -15.20 12.06 14.13
CA SER A 248 -15.85 13.32 14.45
C SER A 248 -15.26 14.47 13.63
N CYS A 249 -16.08 15.49 13.38
CA CYS A 249 -15.65 16.73 12.75
C CYS A 249 -15.92 17.90 13.72
N PRO A 250 -14.97 18.23 14.61
CA PRO A 250 -15.13 19.31 15.58
C PRO A 250 -15.44 20.65 14.90
N GLY A 251 -16.45 21.38 15.37
CA GLY A 251 -16.79 22.68 14.78
C GLY A 251 -17.34 22.61 13.35
N ALA A 252 -17.71 21.42 12.85
CA ALA A 252 -18.28 21.27 11.51
C ALA A 252 -19.58 22.07 11.34
N PRO A 253 -19.86 22.56 10.11
CA PRO A 253 -21.03 23.37 9.84
C PRO A 253 -22.33 22.59 10.05
N GLN A 254 -23.41 23.36 10.28
CA GLN A 254 -24.76 22.79 10.34
C GLN A 254 -25.07 22.04 9.05
N GLY A 255 -25.53 20.79 9.16
CA GLY A 255 -25.78 19.92 8.02
C GLY A 255 -24.69 18.88 7.75
N CYS A 256 -23.55 18.95 8.46
CA CYS A 256 -22.56 17.87 8.46
C CYS A 256 -23.19 16.54 8.94
N LYS A 257 -22.98 15.46 8.18
CA LYS A 257 -23.43 14.11 8.53
C LYS A 257 -22.29 13.13 8.34
N ILE A 258 -22.00 12.36 9.39
CA ILE A 258 -20.97 11.31 9.39
C ILE A 258 -21.66 9.95 9.37
N LEU A 259 -21.13 9.04 8.55
CA LEU A 259 -21.56 7.66 8.43
C LEU A 259 -20.34 6.72 8.51
N PRO A 260 -20.48 5.52 9.12
CA PRO A 260 -21.62 5.11 9.95
C PRO A 260 -21.77 6.00 11.20
N LYS A 261 -22.99 6.08 11.76
CA LYS A 261 -23.26 6.86 13.00
C LYS A 261 -22.63 6.25 14.25
N ARG A 262 -22.29 4.96 14.18
CA ARG A 262 -21.64 4.19 15.24
C ARG A 262 -20.19 3.98 14.85
N ALA A 263 -19.38 3.60 15.84
CA ALA A 263 -18.01 3.19 15.57
C ALA A 263 -17.94 2.12 14.47
N ALA A 264 -16.93 2.21 13.61
CA ALA A 264 -16.63 1.24 12.56
C ALA A 264 -15.46 0.36 13.00
N GLU A 265 -15.47 -0.91 12.65
CA GLU A 265 -14.39 -1.84 12.98
C GLU A 265 -13.24 -1.69 11.98
N PHE A 266 -12.00 -1.68 12.46
CA PHE A 266 -10.82 -1.74 11.62
C PHE A 266 -10.39 -3.20 11.41
N ASP A 267 -10.35 -3.64 10.16
CA ASP A 267 -9.92 -4.98 9.78
C ASP A 267 -8.68 -4.92 8.88
N LEU A 268 -7.88 -6.00 8.93
CA LEU A 268 -6.68 -6.17 8.11
C LEU A 268 -7.05 -6.93 6.84
N TYR A 269 -7.68 -6.21 5.91
CA TYR A 269 -8.11 -6.76 4.63
C TYR A 269 -7.06 -6.53 3.55
N PHE A 270 -6.67 -7.60 2.84
CA PHE A 270 -5.67 -7.58 1.78
C PHE A 270 -6.21 -8.06 0.42
N GLY A 271 -7.52 -7.88 0.18
CA GLY A 271 -8.15 -8.30 -1.06
C GLY A 271 -8.07 -7.26 -2.18
N ASN A 272 -9.00 -7.35 -3.13
CA ASN A 272 -8.97 -6.57 -4.37
C ASN A 272 -9.87 -5.33 -4.38
N GLN A 273 -10.77 -5.17 -3.42
CA GLN A 273 -11.74 -4.08 -3.35
C GLN A 273 -11.75 -3.48 -1.94
N TYR A 274 -11.39 -2.21 -1.84
CA TYR A 274 -11.33 -1.50 -0.57
C TYR A 274 -12.54 -0.59 -0.43
N HIS A 275 -13.21 -0.61 0.72
CA HIS A 275 -14.36 0.23 1.00
C HIS A 275 -14.02 1.32 2.02
N PRO A 276 -14.62 2.52 1.91
CA PRO A 276 -14.39 3.57 2.88
C PRO A 276 -14.92 3.16 4.24
N THR A 277 -14.13 3.41 5.28
CA THR A 277 -14.51 3.19 6.67
C THR A 277 -15.55 4.21 7.12
N PHE A 278 -15.41 5.46 6.65
CA PHE A 278 -16.36 6.54 6.92
C PHE A 278 -16.71 7.35 5.68
N GLU A 279 -17.93 7.88 5.65
CA GLU A 279 -18.42 8.88 4.69
C GLU A 279 -18.84 10.14 5.48
N ILE A 280 -18.29 11.29 5.10
CA ILE A 280 -18.65 12.60 5.62
C ILE A 280 -19.40 13.34 4.52
N ARG A 281 -20.60 13.82 4.82
CA ARG A 281 -21.41 14.68 3.95
C ARG A 281 -21.39 16.09 4.50
N LEU A 282 -20.94 17.02 3.67
CA LEU A 282 -20.76 18.43 4.04
C LEU A 282 -21.55 19.32 3.08
N PRO A 283 -22.08 20.46 3.54
CA PRO A 283 -22.55 21.50 2.63
C PRO A 283 -21.46 21.90 1.64
N THR A 284 -21.82 22.23 0.40
CA THR A 284 -20.85 22.68 -0.63
C THR A 284 -20.15 23.99 -0.28
N SER A 285 -20.70 24.77 0.66
CA SER A 285 -20.08 25.99 1.19
C SER A 285 -18.97 25.72 2.21
N THR A 286 -18.69 24.45 2.54
CA THR A 286 -17.64 24.10 3.50
C THR A 286 -16.29 24.17 2.82
N GLU A 287 -15.43 25.05 3.33
CA GLU A 287 -14.08 25.27 2.80
C GLU A 287 -13.04 24.40 3.51
N GLU A 288 -13.14 24.29 4.83
CA GLU A 288 -12.22 23.53 5.66
C GLU A 288 -13.01 22.65 6.63
N VAL A 289 -12.49 21.47 6.92
CA VAL A 289 -13.09 20.57 7.91
C VAL A 289 -12.01 19.80 8.68
N PRO A 290 -11.97 19.93 10.02
CA PRO A 290 -11.14 19.06 10.83
C PRO A 290 -11.78 17.68 10.90
N ILE A 291 -10.95 16.64 10.75
CA ILE A 291 -11.34 15.24 10.90
C ILE A 291 -10.54 14.68 12.07
N ARG A 292 -11.25 14.10 13.05
CA ARG A 292 -10.66 13.36 14.17
C ARG A 292 -11.13 11.93 14.15
N ILE A 293 -10.20 11.01 14.35
CA ILE A 293 -10.47 9.60 14.56
C ILE A 293 -10.11 9.27 16.00
N ASN A 294 -11.06 8.67 16.70
CA ASN A 294 -10.92 8.29 18.10
C ASN A 294 -11.05 6.78 18.25
N ASP A 295 -10.29 6.21 19.18
CA ASP A 295 -10.40 4.80 19.55
C ASP A 295 -11.61 4.53 20.46
N GLU A 296 -11.74 3.29 20.94
CA GLU A 296 -12.85 2.88 21.80
C GLU A 296 -12.83 3.51 23.21
N THR A 297 -11.72 4.17 23.58
CA THR A 297 -11.54 4.91 24.84
C THR A 297 -11.66 6.43 24.65
N ASP A 298 -12.14 6.87 23.47
CA ASP A 298 -12.24 8.25 23.04
C ASP A 298 -10.89 8.98 22.89
N LEU A 299 -9.77 8.27 22.90
CA LEU A 299 -8.45 8.86 22.64
C LEU A 299 -8.28 9.15 21.14
N VAL A 300 -7.76 10.33 20.83
CA VAL A 300 -7.49 10.75 19.44
C VAL A 300 -6.29 9.97 18.92
N VAL A 301 -6.50 9.14 17.90
CA VAL A 301 -5.43 8.36 17.24
C VAL A 301 -4.93 9.01 15.97
N TRP A 302 -5.75 9.88 15.37
CA TRP A 302 -5.39 10.65 14.18
C TRP A 302 -6.28 11.89 14.06
N GLU A 303 -5.67 13.02 13.67
CA GLU A 303 -6.36 14.28 13.42
C GLU A 303 -5.72 14.99 12.23
N TYR A 304 -6.54 15.59 11.38
CA TYR A 304 -6.08 16.39 10.26
C TYR A 304 -7.12 17.43 9.85
N GLU A 305 -6.67 18.61 9.45
CA GLU A 305 -7.51 19.68 8.92
C GLU A 305 -7.50 19.63 7.39
N VAL A 306 -8.65 19.33 6.81
CA VAL A 306 -8.80 19.14 5.37
C VAL A 306 -9.22 20.44 4.71
N ASP A 307 -8.44 20.90 3.73
CA ASP A 307 -8.82 21.97 2.80
C ASP A 307 -9.59 21.37 1.61
N LEU A 308 -10.81 21.88 1.39
CA LEU A 308 -11.72 21.49 0.32
C LEU A 308 -11.76 22.49 -0.83
N LYS A 309 -11.08 23.65 -0.71
CA LYS A 309 -10.93 24.57 -1.83
C LYS A 309 -10.13 23.94 -2.93
N ASP A 310 -10.57 24.08 -4.16
CA ASP A 310 -9.74 23.72 -5.30
C ASP A 310 -8.72 24.86 -5.52
N PRO A 311 -7.39 24.61 -5.44
CA PRO A 311 -6.40 25.64 -5.75
C PRO A 311 -6.50 26.14 -7.20
N ASN A 312 -7.25 25.42 -8.06
CA ASN A 312 -7.43 25.68 -9.47
C ASN A 312 -8.78 26.34 -9.84
N GLU A 313 -9.62 26.74 -8.88
CA GLU A 313 -10.74 27.64 -9.19
C GLU A 313 -10.20 29.02 -9.56
N VAL A 314 -9.92 29.20 -10.85
CA VAL A 314 -9.84 30.54 -11.45
C VAL A 314 -11.19 31.20 -11.15
N PRO A 315 -11.23 32.34 -10.42
CA PRO A 315 -12.49 33.01 -10.16
C PRO A 315 -13.18 33.26 -11.50
N PRO A 316 -14.51 33.06 -11.61
CA PRO A 316 -15.22 33.36 -12.83
C PRO A 316 -14.86 34.80 -13.22
N SER A 317 -14.16 34.93 -14.33
CA SER A 317 -13.70 36.21 -14.84
C SER A 317 -14.91 37.11 -14.89
N VAL A 318 -14.85 38.19 -14.10
CA VAL A 318 -15.83 39.27 -14.14
C VAL A 318 -16.00 39.61 -15.61
N LYS A 319 -17.17 39.31 -16.18
CA LYS A 319 -17.56 39.85 -17.48
C LYS A 319 -17.61 41.35 -17.29
N VAL A 320 -16.51 42.03 -17.62
CA VAL A 320 -16.51 43.46 -17.88
C VAL A 320 -17.44 43.63 -19.06
N LEU A 321 -18.65 44.11 -18.79
CA LEU A 321 -19.51 44.70 -19.80
C LEU A 321 -18.68 45.82 -20.43
N SER A 322 -18.19 45.58 -21.64
CA SER A 322 -17.50 46.58 -22.44
C SER A 322 -18.47 47.73 -22.70
N GLU A 323 -18.33 48.83 -21.96
CA GLU A 323 -18.84 50.13 -22.36
C GLU A 323 -18.04 50.62 -23.57
N VAL A 324 -18.40 50.15 -24.76
CA VAL A 324 -18.03 50.81 -26.01
C VAL A 324 -19.22 50.70 -26.94
N SER A 325 -20.09 51.72 -26.91
CA SER A 325 -20.80 52.29 -28.10
C SER A 325 -22.00 53.17 -27.76
N LEU A 326 -22.10 53.73 -26.55
CA LEU A 326 -23.04 54.85 -26.30
C LEU A 326 -22.55 56.22 -26.83
N VAL A 327 -21.44 56.26 -27.58
CA VAL A 327 -20.88 57.49 -28.18
C VAL A 327 -21.17 57.60 -29.69
N PHE A 328 -21.76 56.58 -30.33
CA PHE A 328 -22.07 56.64 -31.77
C PHE A 328 -23.48 57.15 -32.11
N PHE A 329 -24.33 57.45 -31.13
CA PHE A 329 -25.67 58.01 -31.36
C PHE A 329 -25.82 59.50 -31.04
N LEU A 330 -24.75 60.21 -30.65
CA LEU A 330 -24.81 61.64 -30.33
C LEU A 330 -23.99 62.55 -31.26
N VAL A 331 -23.41 62.04 -32.35
CA VAL A 331 -22.59 62.86 -33.27
C VAL A 331 -23.08 62.86 -34.72
N THR A 332 -24.18 62.17 -35.06
CA THR A 332 -24.77 62.24 -36.41
C THR A 332 -25.96 63.19 -36.56
N ASP A 333 -26.42 63.84 -35.48
CA ASP A 333 -27.52 64.83 -35.53
C ASP A 333 -27.03 66.30 -35.52
N LEU A 334 -25.74 66.56 -35.74
CA LEU A 334 -25.21 67.93 -35.83
C LEU A 334 -24.50 68.29 -37.15
N LEU A 335 -24.77 67.53 -38.23
CA LEU A 335 -24.27 67.86 -39.58
C LEU A 335 -25.26 67.48 -40.70
N LEU A 336 -26.51 67.91 -40.53
CA LEU A 336 -27.43 68.19 -41.64
C LEU A 336 -28.10 69.55 -41.40
N LEU A 337 -27.32 70.60 -41.67
CA LEU A 337 -27.76 71.90 -42.16
C LEU A 337 -26.86 72.27 -43.35
#